data_AF-A0A090T7B9-F1
#
_entry.id   AF-A0A090T7B9-F1
#
_cell.length_a   1.000
_cell.length_b   1.000
_cell.length_c   1.000
_cell.angle_alpha   90.00
_cell.angle_beta   90.00
_cell.angle_gamma   90.00
#
_symmetry.space_group_name_H-M   'P 1'
#
loop_
_entity.id
_entity.type
_entity.pdbx_description
1 polymer ?
#
loop_
_entity_poly.entity_id
_entity_poly.type
_entity_poly.pdbx_seq_one_letter_code
_entity_poly.pdbx_strand_id
1 'polypeptide(L)'
;MPQTWTSDNTDAIERLNIQHGTSLCYPLSAMSAHVAAKPSHQVLRRTPIETRFNVAAFGNFGYQLDITQLTEQETQAVVEQIAFYKQHRQLLQFGRFYRLSSPFEGNITSWLVVNDEGSEALLGYYQKLQQSSGELETIKLPALNPDLAFTIRSRAQYSEEIETTSTLVNSERYQLYGDQLASIGLPLNSQFMGVEITERTRHIGDFGSRIYHILAIGE
;
A
#
# COMPACT_ATOMS: atom_id res chain seq x y z
N MET A 1 -2.77 -8.43 -26.91
CA MET A 1 -2.05 -7.52 -25.99
C MET A 1 -2.07 -8.13 -24.59
N PRO A 2 -0.93 -8.31 -23.91
CA PRO A 2 -0.87 -8.96 -22.59
C PRO A 2 -1.27 -8.04 -21.42
N GLN A 3 -1.40 -6.73 -21.66
CA GLN A 3 -1.82 -5.73 -20.70
C GLN A 3 -2.70 -4.67 -21.38
N THR A 4 -3.52 -3.99 -20.59
CA THR A 4 -4.45 -2.96 -21.05
C THR A 4 -4.37 -1.73 -20.16
N TRP A 5 -4.52 -0.55 -20.76
CA TRP A 5 -4.73 0.69 -20.03
C TRP A 5 -6.06 0.62 -19.27
N THR A 6 -5.99 0.44 -17.95
CA THR A 6 -7.19 0.08 -17.16
C THR A 6 -8.21 1.22 -17.09
N SER A 7 -7.75 2.48 -17.05
CA SER A 7 -8.62 3.66 -17.03
C SER A 7 -7.80 4.93 -17.23
N ASP A 8 -8.37 5.92 -17.92
CA ASP A 8 -7.83 7.28 -17.97
C ASP A 8 -7.90 8.01 -16.62
N ASN A 9 -8.72 7.53 -15.69
CA ASN A 9 -8.74 8.06 -14.34
C ASN A 9 -7.57 7.49 -13.53
N THR A 10 -6.55 8.31 -13.32
CA THR A 10 -5.32 7.98 -12.59
C THR A 10 -5.31 8.52 -11.15
N ASP A 11 -6.45 9.01 -10.65
CA ASP A 11 -6.56 9.37 -9.23
C ASP A 11 -6.45 8.13 -8.34
N ALA A 12 -5.58 8.18 -7.32
CA ALA A 12 -5.29 7.03 -6.48
C ALA A 12 -6.54 6.44 -5.79
N ILE A 13 -7.47 7.29 -5.35
CA ILE A 13 -8.66 6.86 -4.61
C ILE A 13 -9.73 6.31 -5.54
N GLU A 14 -9.92 6.90 -6.73
CA GLU A 14 -10.78 6.31 -7.77
C GLU A 14 -10.21 4.97 -8.25
N ARG A 15 -8.88 4.87 -8.38
CA ARG A 15 -8.18 3.64 -8.76
C ARG A 15 -8.37 2.51 -7.76
N LEU A 16 -8.66 2.78 -6.48
CA LEU A 16 -9.03 1.72 -5.53
C LEU A 16 -10.28 0.97 -6.01
N ASN A 17 -11.35 1.68 -6.35
CA ASN A 17 -12.58 1.07 -6.88
C ASN A 17 -12.33 0.37 -8.21
N ILE A 18 -11.65 1.06 -9.13
CA ILE A 18 -11.42 0.56 -10.50
C ILE A 18 -10.55 -0.69 -10.50
N GLN A 19 -9.40 -0.68 -9.82
CA GLN A 19 -8.52 -1.86 -9.76
C GLN A 19 -9.17 -3.00 -8.98
N HIS A 20 -9.88 -2.70 -7.90
CA HIS A 20 -10.58 -3.73 -7.13
C HIS A 20 -11.66 -4.42 -7.96
N GLY A 21 -12.52 -3.65 -8.64
CA GLY A 21 -13.53 -4.21 -9.55
C GLY A 21 -12.92 -4.96 -10.73
N THR A 22 -11.87 -4.41 -11.36
CA THR A 22 -11.19 -5.06 -12.49
C THR A 22 -10.55 -6.39 -12.08
N SER A 23 -9.99 -6.46 -10.87
CA SER A 23 -9.34 -7.68 -10.34
C SER A 23 -10.28 -8.87 -10.15
N LEU A 24 -11.61 -8.69 -10.28
CA LEU A 24 -12.58 -9.78 -10.24
C LEU A 24 -12.37 -10.76 -11.41
N CYS A 25 -11.98 -10.25 -12.58
CA CYS A 25 -11.86 -11.05 -13.80
C CYS A 25 -10.45 -11.03 -14.42
N TYR A 26 -9.60 -10.06 -14.05
CA TYR A 26 -8.31 -9.85 -14.68
C TYR A 26 -7.17 -9.82 -13.65
N PRO A 27 -5.99 -10.39 -13.96
CA PRO A 27 -4.84 -10.38 -13.07
C PRO A 27 -4.19 -8.98 -13.00
N LEU A 28 -3.38 -8.75 -11.97
CA LEU A 28 -2.63 -7.49 -11.79
C LEU A 28 -1.72 -7.17 -12.98
N SER A 29 -1.05 -8.18 -13.54
CA SER A 29 -0.17 -8.05 -14.71
C SER A 29 -0.85 -7.45 -15.94
N ALA A 30 -2.17 -7.63 -16.07
CA ALA A 30 -2.94 -7.09 -17.19
C ALA A 30 -3.41 -5.64 -16.98
N MET A 31 -3.28 -5.10 -15.76
CA MET A 31 -3.80 -3.79 -15.38
C MET A 31 -2.71 -2.71 -15.35
N SER A 32 -2.53 -1.95 -16.42
CA SER A 32 -1.61 -0.80 -16.38
C SER A 32 -2.08 0.25 -15.38
N ALA A 33 -1.19 0.69 -14.50
CA ALA A 33 -1.48 1.59 -13.39
C ALA A 33 -0.34 2.60 -13.21
N HIS A 34 -0.63 3.88 -13.42
CA HIS A 34 0.41 4.92 -13.44
C HIS A 34 0.23 5.94 -12.32
N VAL A 35 1.35 6.40 -11.76
CA VAL A 35 1.40 7.58 -10.91
C VAL A 35 1.33 8.82 -11.79
N ALA A 36 0.25 9.58 -11.68
CA ALA A 36 0.03 10.83 -12.41
C ALA A 36 0.18 12.06 -11.51
N ALA A 37 0.16 13.26 -12.10
CA ALA A 37 0.32 14.53 -11.39
C ALA A 37 -0.74 14.80 -10.29
N LYS A 38 -0.43 15.70 -9.34
CA LYS A 38 -1.35 16.20 -8.30
C LYS A 38 -1.55 17.71 -8.52
N PRO A 39 -2.78 18.26 -8.47
CA PRO A 39 -4.06 17.55 -8.33
C PRO A 39 -4.38 16.65 -9.55
N SER A 40 -5.22 15.62 -9.34
CA SER A 40 -5.73 14.78 -10.44
C SER A 40 -6.46 15.64 -11.48
N HIS A 41 -6.21 15.40 -12.77
CA HIS A 41 -6.87 16.11 -13.85
C HIS A 41 -8.36 15.72 -14.00
N GLN A 42 -8.74 14.53 -13.56
CA GLN A 42 -10.09 13.98 -13.75
C GLN A 42 -11.04 14.38 -12.62
N VAL A 43 -10.53 14.40 -11.38
CA VAL A 43 -11.38 14.62 -10.18
C VAL A 43 -10.85 15.70 -9.23
N LEU A 44 -9.79 16.42 -9.61
CA LEU A 44 -9.21 17.55 -8.87
C LEU A 44 -8.68 17.24 -7.46
N ARG A 45 -8.64 15.96 -7.09
CA ARG A 45 -8.19 15.48 -5.78
C ARG A 45 -6.67 15.62 -5.65
N ARG A 46 -6.21 16.03 -4.47
CA ARG A 46 -4.80 16.01 -4.08
C ARG A 46 -4.54 14.76 -3.25
N THR A 47 -3.58 13.95 -3.67
CA THR A 47 -3.20 12.71 -2.99
C THR A 47 -1.68 12.67 -2.79
N PRO A 48 -1.18 12.13 -1.66
CA PRO A 48 0.26 11.96 -1.44
C PRO A 48 0.91 11.15 -2.58
N ILE A 49 2.16 11.48 -2.93
CA ILE A 49 2.90 10.73 -3.97
C ILE A 49 3.04 9.25 -3.59
N GLU A 50 3.20 8.96 -2.31
CA GLU A 50 3.32 7.59 -1.81
C GLU A 50 2.01 6.81 -1.95
N THR A 51 0.85 7.44 -1.74
CA THR A 51 -0.43 6.77 -2.00
C THR A 51 -0.67 6.52 -3.48
N ARG A 52 -0.35 7.49 -4.34
CA ARG A 52 -0.42 7.28 -5.80
C ARG A 52 0.45 6.08 -6.22
N PHE A 53 1.67 5.99 -5.69
CA PHE A 53 2.55 4.86 -5.95
C PHE A 53 2.01 3.54 -5.40
N ASN A 54 1.63 3.52 -4.13
CA ASN A 54 1.21 2.28 -3.48
C ASN A 54 0.01 1.66 -4.21
N VAL A 55 -0.96 2.47 -4.66
CA VAL A 55 -2.08 1.97 -5.50
C VAL A 55 -1.60 1.46 -6.86
N ALA A 56 -0.73 2.21 -7.53
CA ALA A 56 -0.21 1.86 -8.84
C ALA A 56 0.71 0.62 -8.82
N ALA A 57 1.36 0.34 -7.68
CA ALA A 57 2.20 -0.84 -7.50
C ALA A 57 1.40 -2.15 -7.57
N PHE A 58 0.12 -2.15 -7.20
CA PHE A 58 -0.79 -3.30 -7.38
C PHE A 58 -1.39 -3.32 -8.79
N GLY A 59 -0.50 -3.38 -9.77
CA GLY A 59 -0.78 -3.39 -11.20
C GLY A 59 0.52 -3.45 -11.99
N ASN A 60 0.42 -3.25 -13.29
CA ASN A 60 1.56 -3.04 -14.18
C ASN A 60 1.96 -1.55 -14.13
N PHE A 61 2.96 -1.27 -13.29
CA PHE A 61 3.31 0.07 -12.82
C PHE A 61 3.99 0.96 -13.87
N GLY A 62 3.66 2.25 -13.85
CA GLY A 62 4.35 3.30 -14.61
C GLY A 62 4.19 4.71 -14.02
N TYR A 63 4.74 5.71 -14.70
CA TYR A 63 4.56 7.13 -14.38
C TYR A 63 3.93 7.88 -15.56
N GLN A 64 3.11 8.87 -15.26
CA GLN A 64 2.44 9.75 -16.22
C GLN A 64 2.36 11.18 -15.66
N LEU A 65 3.52 11.78 -15.43
CA LEU A 65 3.66 13.15 -14.91
C LEU A 65 4.90 13.82 -15.51
N ASP A 66 4.96 15.14 -15.43
CA ASP A 66 6.13 15.91 -15.84
C ASP A 66 7.21 15.82 -14.75
N ILE A 67 8.26 15.04 -15.02
CA ILE A 67 9.36 14.81 -14.09
C ILE A 67 10.20 16.06 -13.85
N THR A 68 10.13 17.07 -14.71
CA THR A 68 10.87 18.34 -14.55
C THR A 68 10.27 19.24 -13.48
N GLN A 69 9.06 18.92 -13.03
CA GLN A 69 8.30 19.67 -12.02
C GLN A 69 8.35 19.02 -10.63
N LEU A 70 9.03 17.87 -10.49
CA LEU A 70 9.17 17.21 -9.19
C LEU A 70 10.14 18.00 -8.31
N THR A 71 9.83 18.09 -7.01
CA THR A 71 10.81 18.57 -6.04
C THR A 71 11.97 17.55 -5.91
N GLU A 72 13.08 17.96 -5.29
CA GLU A 72 14.19 17.04 -5.01
C GLU A 72 13.72 15.86 -4.15
N GLN A 73 12.85 16.12 -3.17
CA GLN A 73 12.30 15.10 -2.30
C GLN A 73 11.34 14.17 -3.03
N GLU A 74 10.45 14.69 -3.89
CA GLU A 74 9.57 13.85 -4.71
C GLU A 74 10.38 13.03 -5.72
N THR A 75 11.48 13.58 -6.25
CA THR A 75 12.40 12.86 -7.13
C THR A 75 13.05 11.68 -6.40
N GLN A 76 13.53 11.91 -5.17
CA GLN A 76 14.08 10.84 -4.33
C GLN A 76 13.04 9.75 -4.04
N ALA A 77 11.80 10.15 -3.71
CA ALA A 77 10.70 9.21 -3.52
C ALA A 77 10.45 8.36 -4.78
N VAL A 78 10.44 8.96 -5.97
CA VAL A 78 10.28 8.25 -7.25
C VAL A 78 11.40 7.23 -7.48
N VAL A 79 12.65 7.56 -7.16
CA VAL A 79 13.79 6.64 -7.28
C VAL A 79 13.59 5.42 -6.38
N GLU A 80 13.22 5.64 -5.12
CA GLU A 80 12.97 4.58 -4.14
C GLU A 80 11.76 3.71 -4.50
N GLN A 81 10.70 4.34 -5.01
CA GLN A 81 9.50 3.67 -5.52
C GLN A 81 9.82 2.73 -6.69
N ILE A 82 10.62 3.19 -7.66
CA ILE A 82 11.06 2.36 -8.79
C ILE A 82 11.94 1.20 -8.32
N ALA A 83 12.86 1.44 -7.39
CA ALA A 83 13.71 0.41 -6.82
C ALA A 83 12.88 -0.67 -6.11
N PHE A 84 11.95 -0.26 -5.26
CA PHE A 84 11.01 -1.15 -4.58
C PHE A 84 10.17 -1.96 -5.57
N TYR A 85 9.56 -1.31 -6.57
CA TYR A 85 8.75 -2.01 -7.56
C TYR A 85 9.59 -3.01 -8.37
N LYS A 86 10.83 -2.67 -8.73
CA LYS A 86 11.73 -3.61 -9.43
C LYS A 86 12.08 -4.81 -8.57
N GLN A 87 12.38 -4.60 -7.29
CA GLN A 87 12.71 -5.65 -6.34
C GLN A 87 11.56 -6.66 -6.18
N HIS A 88 10.32 -6.17 -6.10
CA HIS A 88 9.15 -7.03 -5.86
C HIS A 88 8.25 -7.23 -7.10
N ARG A 89 8.73 -6.89 -8.31
CA ARG A 89 7.93 -6.91 -9.54
C ARG A 89 7.29 -8.27 -9.80
N GLN A 90 8.06 -9.32 -9.61
CA GLN A 90 7.62 -10.69 -9.86
C GLN A 90 6.40 -11.01 -8.98
N LEU A 91 6.48 -10.69 -7.70
CA LEU A 91 5.39 -10.88 -6.75
C LEU A 91 4.20 -9.98 -7.09
N LEU A 92 4.40 -8.68 -7.31
CA LEU A 92 3.30 -7.74 -7.59
C LEU A 92 2.55 -8.04 -8.90
N GLN A 93 3.23 -8.52 -9.94
CA GLN A 93 2.60 -8.79 -11.23
C GLN A 93 2.01 -10.20 -11.34
N PHE A 94 2.66 -11.20 -10.72
CA PHE A 94 2.36 -12.61 -10.97
C PHE A 94 1.99 -13.41 -9.71
N GLY A 95 2.16 -12.83 -8.51
CA GLY A 95 1.70 -13.46 -7.29
C GLY A 95 0.18 -13.58 -7.22
N ARG A 96 -0.29 -14.43 -6.32
CA ARG A 96 -1.72 -14.64 -6.10
C ARG A 96 -2.32 -13.46 -5.36
N PHE A 97 -3.28 -12.79 -5.99
CA PHE A 97 -3.91 -11.58 -5.48
C PHE A 97 -5.19 -11.88 -4.68
N TYR A 98 -5.29 -11.29 -3.49
CA TYR A 98 -6.41 -11.40 -2.58
C TYR A 98 -6.96 -10.01 -2.24
N ARG A 99 -8.28 -9.89 -2.34
CA ARG A 99 -9.04 -8.73 -1.84
C ARG A 99 -9.42 -8.99 -0.39
N LEU A 100 -8.96 -8.16 0.53
CA LEU A 100 -9.19 -8.35 1.97
C LEU A 100 -10.24 -7.38 2.52
N SER A 101 -10.13 -6.08 2.19
CA SER A 101 -11.16 -5.08 2.49
C SER A 101 -11.59 -4.37 1.22
N SER A 102 -12.91 -4.30 0.99
CA SER A 102 -13.50 -3.74 -0.22
C SER A 102 -13.65 -2.22 -0.14
N PRO A 103 -13.23 -1.46 -1.18
CA PRO A 103 -13.47 -0.02 -1.23
C PRO A 103 -14.96 0.31 -1.41
N PHE A 104 -15.80 -0.68 -1.73
CA PHE A 104 -17.25 -0.54 -1.88
C PHE A 104 -18.02 -0.69 -0.56
N GLU A 105 -17.35 -1.15 0.51
CA GLU A 105 -17.97 -1.47 1.80
C GLU A 105 -17.57 -0.52 2.92
N GLY A 106 -16.50 0.28 2.73
CA GLY A 106 -16.06 1.18 3.78
C GLY A 106 -14.93 2.15 3.41
N ASN A 107 -14.33 2.70 4.48
CA ASN A 107 -13.24 3.66 4.43
C ASN A 107 -11.88 3.01 4.09
N ILE A 108 -11.72 1.74 4.47
CA ILE A 108 -10.48 0.99 4.33
C ILE A 108 -10.55 0.07 3.13
N THR A 109 -9.47 0.06 2.37
CA THR A 109 -9.22 -0.92 1.31
C THR A 109 -7.92 -1.63 1.63
N SER A 110 -7.92 -2.95 1.52
CA SER A 110 -6.70 -3.72 1.73
C SER A 110 -6.62 -4.88 0.76
N TRP A 111 -5.42 -5.08 0.21
CA TRP A 111 -5.12 -6.11 -0.78
C TRP A 111 -3.84 -6.82 -0.40
N LEU A 112 -3.76 -8.11 -0.71
CA LEU A 112 -2.61 -8.94 -0.44
C LEU A 112 -2.18 -9.63 -1.73
N VAL A 113 -0.87 -9.66 -1.99
CA VAL A 113 -0.30 -10.52 -3.02
C VAL A 113 0.71 -11.47 -2.39
N VAL A 114 0.62 -12.75 -2.71
CA VAL A 114 1.40 -13.82 -2.08
C VAL A 114 2.10 -14.66 -3.15
N ASN A 115 3.30 -15.15 -2.89
CA ASN A 115 3.94 -16.16 -3.74
C ASN A 115 3.22 -17.52 -3.63
N ASP A 116 3.60 -18.47 -4.48
CA ASP A 116 2.94 -19.78 -4.51
C ASP A 116 3.16 -20.60 -3.24
N GLU A 117 4.31 -20.40 -2.56
CA GLU A 117 4.67 -21.11 -1.33
C GLU A 117 4.01 -20.53 -0.07
N GLY A 118 3.40 -19.35 -0.15
CA GLY A 118 2.84 -18.67 1.03
C GLY A 118 3.91 -18.12 1.99
N SER A 119 5.16 -17.98 1.54
CA SER A 119 6.32 -17.57 2.34
C SER A 119 6.75 -16.12 2.14
N GLU A 120 6.26 -15.45 1.10
CA GLU A 120 6.47 -14.01 0.87
C GLU A 120 5.15 -13.35 0.43
N ALA A 121 4.86 -12.18 0.99
CA ALA A 121 3.71 -11.40 0.59
C ALA A 121 3.92 -9.88 0.69
N LEU A 122 3.11 -9.15 -0.07
CA LEU A 122 2.95 -7.71 0.05
C LEU A 122 1.50 -7.36 0.37
N LEU A 123 1.30 -6.70 1.51
CA LEU A 123 0.00 -6.18 1.95
C LEU A 123 -0.08 -4.69 1.65
N GLY A 124 -1.02 -4.28 0.82
CA GLY A 124 -1.39 -2.88 0.64
C GLY A 124 -2.55 -2.50 1.55
N TYR A 125 -2.42 -1.40 2.26
CA TYR A 125 -3.45 -0.77 3.09
C TYR A 125 -3.70 0.65 2.60
N TYR A 126 -4.97 1.02 2.46
CA TYR A 126 -5.38 2.34 1.97
C TYR A 126 -6.57 2.84 2.79
N GLN A 127 -6.51 4.09 3.24
CA GLN A 127 -7.62 4.77 3.90
C GLN A 127 -8.07 5.96 3.06
N LYS A 128 -9.39 6.16 2.92
CA LYS A 128 -9.91 7.33 2.20
C LYS A 128 -9.86 8.57 3.08
N LEU A 129 -10.40 8.50 4.29
CA LEU A 129 -10.49 9.61 5.22
C LEU A 129 -9.85 9.23 6.56
N GLN A 130 -9.08 10.14 7.13
CA GLN A 130 -8.58 10.01 8.49
C GLN A 130 -9.73 10.26 9.47
N GLN A 131 -9.80 9.41 10.50
CA GLN A 131 -10.78 9.54 11.57
C GLN A 131 -10.06 9.83 12.89
N SER A 132 -10.53 10.83 13.63
CA SER A 132 -10.13 10.98 15.03
C SER A 132 -10.77 9.87 15.84
N SER A 133 -10.04 9.30 16.80
CA SER A 133 -10.56 8.23 17.64
C SER A 133 -11.05 7.00 16.90
N GLY A 134 -10.32 6.62 15.84
CA GLY A 134 -10.53 5.36 15.14
C GLY A 134 -10.34 4.14 16.04
N GLU A 135 -11.02 3.06 15.70
CA GLU A 135 -10.86 1.77 16.37
C GLU A 135 -9.47 1.18 16.12
N LEU A 136 -9.06 0.23 16.96
CA LEU A 136 -7.85 -0.55 16.71
C LEU A 136 -8.04 -1.43 15.48
N GLU A 137 -7.19 -1.23 14.48
CA GLU A 137 -7.30 -1.92 13.20
C GLU A 137 -6.53 -3.24 13.20
N THR A 138 -7.18 -4.31 12.75
CA THR A 138 -6.57 -5.63 12.53
C THR A 138 -6.88 -6.11 11.12
N ILE A 139 -5.90 -6.67 10.42
CA ILE A 139 -6.08 -7.23 9.07
C ILE A 139 -5.75 -8.71 9.06
N LYS A 140 -6.74 -9.55 8.77
CA LYS A 140 -6.54 -11.00 8.63
C LYS A 140 -5.86 -11.34 7.31
N LEU A 141 -4.86 -12.21 7.37
CA LEU A 141 -4.05 -12.64 6.23
C LEU A 141 -4.12 -14.17 6.06
N PRO A 142 -5.24 -14.71 5.55
CA PRO A 142 -5.48 -16.16 5.52
C PRO A 142 -4.68 -16.94 4.47
N ALA A 143 -3.90 -16.25 3.63
CA ALA A 143 -3.21 -16.83 2.48
C ALA A 143 -1.73 -17.15 2.71
N LEU A 144 -1.21 -16.88 3.91
CA LEU A 144 0.16 -17.21 4.30
C LEU A 144 0.24 -18.65 4.81
N ASN A 145 1.41 -19.28 4.70
CA ASN A 145 1.63 -20.60 5.25
C ASN A 145 1.49 -20.56 6.79
N PRO A 146 0.55 -21.33 7.39
CA PRO A 146 0.27 -21.25 8.83
C PRO A 146 1.42 -21.72 9.72
N ASP A 147 2.30 -22.59 9.20
CA ASP A 147 3.37 -23.22 9.97
C ASP A 147 4.66 -22.39 10.02
N LEU A 148 4.73 -21.30 9.25
CA LEU A 148 5.90 -20.42 9.17
C LEU A 148 5.79 -19.23 10.12
N ALA A 149 6.93 -18.80 10.67
CA ALA A 149 7.07 -17.51 11.32
C ALA A 149 7.42 -16.44 10.28
N PHE A 150 6.87 -15.23 10.41
CA PHE A 150 7.10 -14.14 9.47
C PHE A 150 7.68 -12.91 10.16
N THR A 151 8.61 -12.25 9.48
CA THR A 151 8.95 -10.86 9.76
C THR A 151 8.11 -9.96 8.85
N ILE A 152 7.44 -8.98 9.45
CA ILE A 152 6.59 -8.01 8.75
C ILE A 152 7.20 -6.64 8.93
N ARG A 153 7.38 -5.88 7.84
CA ARG A 153 7.92 -4.52 7.88
C ARG A 153 7.14 -3.62 6.95
N SER A 154 6.74 -2.44 7.42
CA SER A 154 6.23 -1.41 6.51
C SER A 154 7.36 -0.90 5.60
N ARG A 155 7.06 -0.73 4.32
CA ARG A 155 7.93 -0.03 3.37
C ARG A 155 8.23 1.37 3.90
N ALA A 156 9.47 1.82 3.81
CA ALA A 156 9.83 3.22 4.06
C ALA A 156 9.16 4.12 3.00
N GLN A 157 8.64 5.26 3.43
CA GLN A 157 7.89 6.17 2.58
C GLN A 157 8.28 7.61 2.87
N TYR A 158 8.32 8.42 1.82
CA TYR A 158 8.43 9.86 1.94
C TYR A 158 7.22 10.44 2.66
N SER A 159 7.49 11.27 3.67
CA SER A 159 6.51 12.15 4.29
C SER A 159 6.92 13.58 4.02
N GLU A 160 6.00 14.42 3.55
CA GLU A 160 6.16 15.86 3.68
C GLU A 160 6.30 16.12 5.19
N GLU A 161 7.43 16.69 5.61
CA GLU A 161 7.75 16.88 7.03
C GLU A 161 6.62 17.62 7.73
N ILE A 162 6.11 17.03 8.81
CA ILE A 162 5.30 17.77 9.75
C ILE A 162 6.31 18.44 10.66
N GLU A 163 6.30 19.77 10.71
CA GLU A 163 7.24 20.61 11.45
C GLU A 163 7.40 20.23 12.94
N THR A 164 6.53 19.35 13.48
CA THR A 164 6.57 18.87 14.86
C THR A 164 7.28 17.53 15.08
N THR A 165 7.74 16.80 14.06
CA THR A 165 8.34 15.46 14.23
C THR A 165 9.70 15.30 13.55
N SER A 166 10.75 15.81 14.17
CA SER A 166 12.10 15.79 13.58
C SER A 166 12.85 14.45 13.61
N THR A 167 12.28 13.32 14.09
CA THR A 167 13.10 12.08 14.21
C THR A 167 12.37 10.74 14.26
N LEU A 168 11.04 10.68 14.25
CA LEU A 168 10.36 9.39 14.48
C LEU A 168 10.18 8.61 13.18
N VAL A 169 10.93 7.52 13.05
CA VAL A 169 10.80 6.54 11.98
C VAL A 169 9.41 5.91 12.07
N ASN A 170 8.50 6.33 11.18
CA ASN A 170 7.13 5.81 11.08
C ASN A 170 7.11 4.41 10.43
N SER A 171 8.01 3.51 10.86
CA SER A 171 8.12 2.14 10.35
C SER A 171 7.55 1.14 11.35
N GLU A 172 6.61 0.33 10.90
CA GLU A 172 6.04 -0.76 11.67
C GLU A 172 6.82 -2.04 11.44
N ARG A 173 7.05 -2.81 12.52
CA ARG A 173 7.73 -4.10 12.47
C ARG A 173 7.04 -5.10 13.39
N TYR A 174 6.83 -6.31 12.89
CA TYR A 174 6.20 -7.40 13.65
C TYR A 174 6.91 -8.72 13.40
N GLN A 175 6.73 -9.65 14.35
CA GLN A 175 7.03 -11.07 14.18
C GLN A 175 5.82 -11.86 14.65
N LEU A 176 5.20 -12.61 13.74
CA LEU A 176 3.98 -13.39 13.98
C LEU A 176 4.03 -14.67 13.15
N TYR A 177 3.36 -15.71 13.63
CA TYR A 177 3.16 -16.95 12.86
C TYR A 177 2.01 -16.80 11.86
N GLY A 178 2.06 -17.59 10.78
CA GLY A 178 1.03 -17.55 9.74
C GLY A 178 -0.37 -17.87 10.26
N ASP A 179 -0.50 -18.80 11.21
CA ASP A 179 -1.76 -19.16 11.86
C ASP A 179 -2.34 -17.99 12.68
N GLN A 180 -1.51 -17.22 13.37
CA GLN A 180 -1.90 -16.00 14.09
C GLN A 180 -2.37 -14.92 13.12
N LEU A 181 -1.67 -14.75 12.00
CA LEU A 181 -2.04 -13.79 10.95
C LEU A 181 -3.36 -14.17 10.27
N ALA A 182 -3.64 -15.46 10.10
CA ALA A 182 -4.90 -15.93 9.54
C ALA A 182 -6.08 -15.78 10.51
N SER A 183 -5.88 -16.12 11.79
CA SER A 183 -6.96 -16.20 12.78
C SER A 183 -7.26 -14.88 13.47
N ILE A 184 -6.23 -14.22 13.98
CA ILE A 184 -6.30 -12.97 14.77
C ILE A 184 -6.09 -11.77 13.83
N GLY A 185 -5.12 -11.86 12.91
CA GLY A 185 -4.75 -10.79 12.01
C GLY A 185 -3.54 -9.97 12.49
N LEU A 186 -3.02 -9.15 11.58
CA LEU A 186 -1.94 -8.19 11.84
C LEU A 186 -2.51 -6.98 12.61
N PRO A 187 -2.10 -6.75 13.87
CA PRO A 187 -2.52 -5.58 14.64
C PRO A 187 -1.73 -4.36 14.18
N LEU A 188 -2.40 -3.44 13.48
CA LEU A 188 -1.77 -2.21 13.03
C LEU A 188 -1.59 -1.25 14.19
N ASN A 189 -0.52 -0.44 14.15
CA ASN A 189 -0.30 0.63 15.13
C ASN A 189 -1.49 1.60 15.17
N SER A 190 -1.74 2.27 16.29
CA SER A 190 -2.89 3.17 16.40
C SER A 190 -2.72 4.40 15.52
N GLN A 191 -3.81 4.87 14.91
CA GLN A 191 -3.79 6.12 14.13
C GLN A 191 -3.49 7.32 15.04
N PHE A 192 -2.99 8.42 14.46
CA PHE A 192 -2.77 9.65 15.20
C PHE A 192 -4.10 10.23 15.73
N MET A 193 -4.08 10.57 17.02
CA MET A 193 -5.26 10.96 17.81
C MET A 193 -5.28 12.44 18.22
N GLY A 194 -4.32 13.25 17.77
CA GLY A 194 -4.24 14.67 18.16
C GLY A 194 -3.46 14.96 19.45
N VAL A 195 -2.77 13.97 20.02
CA VAL A 195 -1.98 14.12 21.27
C VAL A 195 -0.51 13.80 21.04
N GLU A 196 -0.13 12.54 21.22
CA GLU A 196 1.27 12.12 21.21
C GLU A 196 1.57 11.25 19.99
N ILE A 197 2.71 11.52 19.37
CA ILE A 197 3.28 10.69 18.32
C ILE A 197 4.36 9.84 18.97
N THR A 198 4.11 8.54 19.04
CA THR A 198 5.05 7.55 19.55
C THR A 198 5.49 6.63 18.41
N GLU A 199 6.44 5.74 18.67
CA GLU A 199 6.81 4.67 17.72
C GLU A 199 5.64 3.72 17.39
N ARG A 200 4.58 3.73 18.22
CA ARG A 200 3.35 2.95 18.03
C ARG A 200 2.22 3.74 17.37
N THR A 201 2.49 4.95 16.89
CA THR A 201 1.51 5.82 16.25
C THR A 201 1.70 5.82 14.74
N ARG A 202 0.70 5.37 13.98
CA ARG A 202 0.63 5.63 12.54
C ARG A 202 0.22 7.07 12.32
N HIS A 203 1.12 7.83 11.70
CA HIS A 203 0.79 9.16 11.20
C HIS A 203 0.45 9.09 9.71
N ILE A 204 -0.79 8.75 9.36
CA ILE A 204 -1.32 8.81 8.00
C ILE A 204 -2.58 9.68 7.97
N GLY A 205 -2.60 10.67 7.07
CA GLY A 205 -3.73 11.60 6.90
C GLY A 205 -4.77 11.07 5.91
N ASP A 206 -5.65 11.95 5.44
CA ASP A 206 -6.57 11.63 4.34
C ASP A 206 -5.82 11.05 3.15
N PHE A 207 -6.45 10.07 2.50
CA PHE A 207 -5.87 9.36 1.37
C PHE A 207 -4.52 8.72 1.72
N GLY A 208 -4.34 8.30 2.97
CA GLY A 208 -3.14 7.64 3.48
C GLY A 208 -3.03 6.19 3.03
N SER A 209 -1.81 5.67 2.95
CA SER A 209 -1.59 4.27 2.60
C SER A 209 -0.29 3.71 3.18
N ARG A 210 -0.20 2.39 3.24
CA ARG A 210 1.00 1.64 3.61
C ARG A 210 1.14 0.39 2.77
N ILE A 211 2.38 -0.02 2.51
CA ILE A 211 2.70 -1.36 2.03
C ILE A 211 3.52 -2.06 3.11
N TYR A 212 3.17 -3.30 3.45
CA TYR A 212 3.95 -4.15 4.33
C TYR A 212 4.55 -5.30 3.54
N HIS A 213 5.86 -5.50 3.70
CA HIS A 213 6.56 -6.68 3.24
C HIS A 213 6.55 -7.74 4.33
N ILE A 214 6.08 -8.92 3.98
CA ILE A 214 5.87 -10.06 4.86
C ILE A 214 6.76 -11.17 4.32
N LEU A 215 7.74 -11.60 5.10
CA LEU A 215 8.72 -12.59 4.66
C LEU A 215 8.90 -13.66 5.73
N ALA A 216 8.82 -14.92 5.33
CA ALA A 216 9.07 -16.04 6.21
C ALA A 216 10.50 -15.97 6.76
N ILE A 217 10.64 -16.25 8.04
CA ILE A 217 11.95 -16.38 8.69
C ILE A 217 12.47 -17.77 8.28
N GLY A 218 13.57 -17.79 7.53
CA GLY A 218 14.27 -19.04 7.24
C GLY A 218 14.86 -19.62 8.53
N GLU A 219 14.85 -20.95 8.64
CA GLU A 219 15.63 -21.67 9.66
C GLU A 219 17.15 -21.44 9.48
#